data_AF-A0A6I1FMZ9-F1
#
_entry.id   AF-A0A6I1FMZ9-F1
#
_cell.length_a   1.000
_cell.length_b   1.000
_cell.length_c   1.000
_cell.angle_alpha   90.00
_cell.angle_beta   90.00
_cell.angle_gamma   90.00
#
_symmetry.space_group_name_H-M   'P 1'
#
loop_
_entity.id
_entity.type
_entity.pdbx_description
1 polymer ?
#
loop_
_entity_poly.entity_id
_entity_poly.type
_entity_poly.pdbx_seq_one_letter_code
_entity_poly.pdbx_strand_id
1 'polypeptide(L)'
;MIIHVIRRGETLSQLARQYGVSASQIAAANELPDRNRLVIGQALIIPVLARRHTVRSGETLRRIAQMYGVTVSDIVQANQISDPERINPGAVLYIPARKHTVQEGETLWQIAEHYGAEVQELMRLNNIQNPSAIYPGLVLQLPLERPVIDVNAYTIEMGEEGARQVREIGDYLTYVSPFAYIMKADGGLESINDAATIQAARAEQVIPMMSITNFTSRDPGSRLAQTILGSRELQERLLTNVIRIMKNKGYQGLNVDFENVFPADRERYNQFLQRAVDRLHPEGFFVSTALAPKTRADQPGLLYEAHDYEAHGRIVDFVVLMTYEWGYRLGPPQAISPLNQIRRVLDYAVSVIPRNKIFFGFQLYARDWLLPHRQGQEAQTFDMQEAVRRATKYGAAIQYNTAAQSPFYRYTDERGRTHEVWFEDARSAQAKFDIVKEYGLRGISYWVLGYPFPQNWRLLQDNFRIRKIG
;
A
#
# COMPACT_ATOMS: atom_id res chain seq x y z
N MET A 1 -12.22 -0.75 10.51
CA MET A 1 -11.38 -0.48 11.70
C MET A 1 -11.46 0.99 12.05
N ILE A 2 -11.30 1.34 13.33
CA ILE A 2 -11.22 2.75 13.77
C ILE A 2 -9.76 3.15 13.95
N ILE A 3 -9.39 4.37 13.58
CA ILE A 3 -8.06 4.92 13.86
C ILE A 3 -8.20 5.88 15.04
N HIS A 4 -7.52 5.57 16.13
CA HIS A 4 -7.50 6.38 17.32
C HIS A 4 -6.12 7.03 17.49
N VAL A 5 -6.08 8.35 17.72
CA VAL A 5 -4.84 9.11 17.94
C VAL A 5 -4.69 9.39 19.42
N ILE A 6 -3.62 8.85 20.01
CA ILE A 6 -3.36 8.94 21.45
C ILE A 6 -3.24 10.39 21.89
N ARG A 7 -4.00 10.73 22.93
CA ARG A 7 -3.97 11.98 23.68
C ARG A 7 -3.23 11.79 24.99
N ARG A 8 -2.89 12.91 25.62
CA ARG A 8 -2.18 12.93 26.90
C ARG A 8 -2.98 12.17 27.97
N GLY A 9 -2.35 11.16 28.57
CA GLY A 9 -2.90 10.40 29.70
C GLY A 9 -3.80 9.23 29.32
N GLU A 10 -4.03 8.98 28.02
CA GLU A 10 -4.79 7.81 27.58
C GLU A 10 -3.98 6.51 27.77
N THR A 11 -4.69 5.44 28.09
CA THR A 11 -4.14 4.09 28.31
C THR A 11 -4.89 3.07 27.46
N LEU A 12 -4.25 1.96 27.12
CA LEU A 12 -4.92 0.89 26.36
C LEU A 12 -6.17 0.37 27.07
N SER A 13 -6.18 0.31 28.41
CA SER A 13 -7.36 -0.13 29.16
C SER A 13 -8.54 0.84 29.07
N GLN A 14 -8.27 2.15 29.00
CA GLN A 14 -9.31 3.15 28.75
C GLN A 14 -9.85 3.01 27.33
N LEU A 15 -8.97 2.91 26.33
CA LEU A 15 -9.37 2.73 24.93
C LEU A 15 -10.14 1.42 24.72
N ALA A 16 -9.71 0.34 25.35
CA ALA A 16 -10.40 -0.95 25.34
C ALA A 16 -11.85 -0.83 25.82
N ARG A 17 -12.07 -0.22 26.99
CA ARG A 17 -13.42 0.06 27.51
C ARG A 17 -14.20 1.00 26.60
N GLN A 18 -13.52 2.03 26.07
CA GLN A 18 -14.11 3.06 25.22
C GLN A 18 -14.67 2.47 23.91
N TYR A 19 -13.96 1.53 23.30
CA TYR A 19 -14.30 0.94 22.01
C TYR A 19 -14.94 -0.45 22.11
N GLY A 20 -15.13 -0.99 23.32
CA GLY A 20 -15.73 -2.31 23.51
C GLY A 20 -14.86 -3.46 22.99
N VAL A 21 -13.54 -3.32 23.03
CA VAL A 21 -12.57 -4.36 22.64
C VAL A 21 -11.61 -4.63 23.80
N SER A 22 -10.84 -5.72 23.76
CA SER A 22 -9.82 -5.96 24.78
C SER A 22 -8.55 -5.15 24.51
N ALA A 23 -7.82 -4.79 25.57
CA ALA A 23 -6.50 -4.16 25.44
C ALA A 23 -5.50 -5.08 24.72
N SER A 24 -5.65 -6.41 24.84
CA SER A 24 -4.82 -7.38 24.10
C SER A 24 -5.13 -7.37 22.60
N GLN A 25 -6.38 -7.21 22.20
CA GLN A 25 -6.77 -7.07 20.79
C GLN A 25 -6.19 -5.78 20.19
N ILE A 26 -6.25 -4.65 20.90
CA ILE A 26 -5.62 -3.40 20.45
C ILE A 26 -4.10 -3.57 20.33
N ALA A 27 -3.46 -4.14 21.35
CA ALA A 27 -2.01 -4.35 21.34
C ALA A 27 -1.55 -5.26 20.20
N ALA A 28 -2.25 -6.38 19.98
CA ALA A 28 -1.96 -7.31 18.89
C ALA A 28 -2.22 -6.68 17.52
N ALA A 29 -3.23 -5.81 17.39
CA ALA A 29 -3.52 -5.12 16.14
C ALA A 29 -2.44 -4.11 15.71
N ASN A 30 -1.67 -3.60 16.68
CA ASN A 30 -0.68 -2.57 16.44
C ASN A 30 0.76 -3.05 16.67
N GLU A 31 0.92 -4.34 17.02
CA GLU A 31 2.17 -4.98 17.46
C GLU A 31 2.94 -4.15 18.50
N LEU A 32 2.20 -3.65 19.51
CA LEU A 32 2.80 -2.77 20.52
C LEU A 32 3.85 -3.55 21.33
N PRO A 33 5.13 -3.13 21.32
CA PRO A 33 6.18 -3.81 22.08
C PRO A 33 5.98 -3.65 23.58
N ASP A 34 5.43 -2.51 24.02
CA ASP A 34 5.04 -2.25 25.40
C ASP A 34 3.63 -1.66 25.45
N ARG A 35 2.72 -2.37 26.14
CA ARG A 35 1.31 -2.00 26.30
C ARG A 35 1.08 -0.79 27.19
N ASN A 36 2.09 -0.43 28.01
CA ASN A 36 1.99 0.63 29.00
C ASN A 36 2.63 1.95 28.54
N ARG A 37 3.30 1.96 27.38
CA ARG A 37 4.01 3.13 26.86
C ARG A 37 3.45 3.58 25.52
N LEU A 38 2.40 4.40 25.61
CA LEU A 38 1.80 5.07 24.47
C LEU A 38 2.40 6.47 24.29
N VAL A 39 2.57 6.90 23.04
CA VAL A 39 3.12 8.23 22.72
C VAL A 39 2.01 9.17 22.29
N ILE A 40 2.02 10.41 22.78
CA ILE A 40 1.08 11.45 22.32
C ILE A 40 1.18 11.58 20.80
N GLY A 41 0.04 11.50 20.13
CA GLY A 41 -0.06 11.57 18.68
C GLY A 41 0.21 10.25 17.95
N GLN A 42 0.56 9.16 18.64
CA GLN A 42 0.62 7.82 18.06
C GLN A 42 -0.76 7.42 17.54
N ALA A 43 -0.83 6.91 16.31
CA ALA A 43 -2.06 6.39 15.74
C ALA A 43 -2.15 4.88 15.96
N LEU A 44 -3.21 4.42 16.61
CA LEU A 44 -3.55 3.02 16.79
C LEU A 44 -4.75 2.65 15.93
N ILE A 45 -4.74 1.46 15.34
CA ILE A 45 -5.95 0.83 14.82
C ILE A 45 -6.67 0.09 15.93
N ILE A 46 -7.96 0.32 16.04
CA ILE A 46 -8.86 -0.37 16.95
C ILE A 46 -9.62 -1.40 16.11
N PRO A 47 -9.53 -2.71 16.42
CA PRO A 47 -10.07 -3.79 15.61
C PRO A 47 -11.59 -3.95 15.80
N VAL A 48 -12.33 -2.87 15.55
CA VAL A 48 -13.79 -2.87 15.43
C VAL A 48 -14.18 -2.86 13.96
N LEU A 49 -15.20 -3.63 13.60
CA LEU A 49 -15.72 -3.64 12.24
C LEU A 49 -16.60 -2.40 12.04
N ALA A 50 -16.06 -1.41 11.34
CA ALA A 50 -16.73 -0.15 11.04
C ALA A 50 -16.24 0.41 9.71
N ARG A 51 -17.18 0.96 8.93
CA ARG A 51 -16.96 1.69 7.69
C ARG A 51 -16.86 3.18 7.99
N ARG A 52 -15.99 3.88 7.28
CA ARG A 52 -15.88 5.33 7.41
C ARG A 52 -16.83 6.05 6.45
N HIS A 53 -17.47 7.12 6.92
CA HIS A 53 -18.35 7.98 6.16
C HIS A 53 -18.05 9.45 6.47
N THR A 54 -17.76 10.25 5.46
CA THR A 54 -17.58 11.71 5.63
C THR A 54 -18.92 12.39 5.38
N VAL A 55 -19.44 13.05 6.41
CA VAL A 55 -20.72 13.76 6.39
C VAL A 55 -20.70 14.82 5.31
N ARG A 56 -21.66 14.76 4.40
CA ARG A 56 -21.88 15.74 3.34
C ARG A 56 -22.83 16.83 3.84
N SER A 57 -22.83 17.96 3.13
CA SER A 57 -23.77 19.05 3.42
C SER A 57 -25.22 18.57 3.34
N GLY A 58 -25.99 18.78 4.42
CA GLY A 58 -27.41 18.41 4.50
C GLY A 58 -27.70 16.94 4.88
N GLU A 59 -26.69 16.13 5.20
CA GLU A 59 -26.91 14.80 5.76
C GLU A 59 -27.29 14.84 7.26
N THR A 60 -28.07 13.86 7.69
CA THR A 60 -28.43 13.65 9.10
C THR A 60 -28.05 12.23 9.51
N LEU A 61 -27.85 11.98 10.80
CA LEU A 61 -27.56 10.62 11.29
C LEU A 61 -28.64 9.62 10.90
N ARG A 62 -29.92 10.04 10.83
CA ARG A 62 -31.02 9.18 10.39
C ARG A 62 -30.86 8.72 8.94
N ARG A 63 -30.52 9.64 8.02
CA ARG A 63 -30.28 9.31 6.60
C ARG A 63 -29.04 8.44 6.43
N ILE A 64 -27.99 8.73 7.18
CA ILE A 64 -26.76 7.93 7.17
C ILE A 64 -27.02 6.53 7.70
N ALA A 65 -27.71 6.39 8.84
CA ALA A 65 -28.10 5.11 9.42
C ALA A 65 -28.90 4.26 8.43
N GLN A 66 -29.91 4.87 7.77
CA GLN A 66 -30.70 4.22 6.73
C GLN A 66 -29.85 3.79 5.53
N MET A 67 -28.96 4.67 5.05
CA MET A 67 -28.06 4.38 3.92
C MET A 67 -27.18 3.15 4.17
N TYR A 68 -26.71 2.98 5.41
CA TYR A 68 -25.84 1.88 5.78
C TYR A 68 -26.57 0.68 6.41
N GLY A 69 -27.90 0.74 6.56
CA GLY A 69 -28.68 -0.33 7.18
C GLY A 69 -28.30 -0.59 8.64
N VAL A 70 -27.96 0.46 9.40
CA VAL A 70 -27.68 0.42 10.84
C VAL A 70 -28.65 1.34 11.60
N THR A 71 -28.62 1.35 12.93
CA THR A 71 -29.41 2.30 13.71
C THR A 71 -28.64 3.60 14.00
N VAL A 72 -29.37 4.69 14.25
CA VAL A 72 -28.76 5.94 14.74
C VAL A 72 -28.01 5.69 16.05
N SER A 73 -28.57 4.86 16.93
CA SER A 73 -27.93 4.49 18.21
C SER A 73 -26.59 3.80 18.00
N ASP A 74 -26.48 2.88 17.03
CA ASP A 74 -25.22 2.22 16.70
C ASP A 74 -24.16 3.24 16.25
N ILE A 75 -24.55 4.22 15.41
CA ILE A 75 -23.62 5.28 14.94
C ILE A 75 -23.22 6.19 16.11
N VAL A 76 -24.18 6.63 16.93
CA VAL A 76 -23.94 7.50 18.08
C VAL A 76 -22.98 6.83 19.06
N GLN A 77 -23.18 5.54 19.36
CA GLN A 77 -22.30 4.78 20.23
C GLN A 77 -20.89 4.62 19.64
N ALA A 78 -20.79 4.26 18.35
CA ALA A 78 -19.50 4.07 17.68
C ALA A 78 -18.67 5.35 17.57
N ASN A 79 -19.33 6.52 17.51
CA ASN A 79 -18.69 7.82 17.29
C ASN A 79 -18.69 8.73 18.51
N GLN A 80 -19.32 8.32 19.61
CA GLN A 80 -19.44 9.08 20.85
C GLN A 80 -20.06 10.45 20.63
N ILE A 81 -21.09 10.49 19.79
CA ILE A 81 -21.77 11.73 19.43
C ILE A 81 -22.63 12.15 20.62
N SER A 82 -22.31 13.30 21.22
CA SER A 82 -23.07 13.84 22.36
C SER A 82 -24.44 14.38 21.95
N ASP A 83 -24.56 14.93 20.73
CA ASP A 83 -25.80 15.45 20.17
C ASP A 83 -26.06 14.85 18.78
N PRO A 84 -26.94 13.83 18.68
CA PRO A 84 -27.26 13.16 17.42
C PRO A 84 -27.87 14.05 16.33
N GLU A 85 -28.44 15.20 16.69
CA GLU A 85 -29.07 16.13 15.73
C GLU A 85 -28.06 17.13 15.14
N ARG A 86 -26.83 17.20 15.69
CA ARG A 86 -25.80 18.17 15.27
C ARG A 86 -24.55 17.47 14.75
N ILE A 87 -24.58 17.08 13.47
CA ILE A 87 -23.40 16.63 12.72
C ILE A 87 -22.95 17.71 11.73
N ASN A 88 -21.63 17.93 11.65
CA ASN A 88 -21.06 18.95 10.77
C ASN A 88 -20.62 18.34 9.44
N PRO A 89 -20.86 19.01 8.30
CA PRO A 89 -20.25 18.62 7.03
C PRO A 89 -18.73 18.54 7.14
N GLY A 90 -18.15 17.50 6.54
CA GLY A 90 -16.72 17.15 6.66
C GLY A 90 -16.38 16.31 7.89
N ALA A 91 -17.29 16.14 8.86
CA ALA A 91 -17.07 15.23 9.98
C ALA A 91 -16.96 13.79 9.49
N VAL A 92 -16.07 13.03 10.10
CA VAL A 92 -15.83 11.64 9.76
C VAL A 92 -16.53 10.75 10.80
N LEU A 93 -17.48 9.94 10.34
CA LEU A 93 -18.22 8.97 11.14
C LEU A 93 -17.74 7.55 10.85
N TYR A 94 -17.61 6.75 11.90
CA TYR A 94 -17.41 5.32 11.89
C TYR A 94 -18.75 4.62 12.03
N ILE A 95 -19.24 4.09 10.91
CA ILE A 95 -20.49 3.37 10.81
C ILE A 95 -20.22 1.90 11.12
N PRO A 96 -20.75 1.33 12.21
CA PRO A 96 -20.49 -0.06 12.56
C PRO A 96 -21.03 -1.01 11.49
N ALA A 97 -20.55 -2.25 11.50
CA ALA A 97 -21.05 -3.30 10.63
C ALA A 97 -22.56 -3.51 10.78
N ARG A 98 -23.23 -3.77 9.66
CA ARG A 98 -24.61 -4.26 9.68
C ARG A 98 -24.67 -5.56 10.47
N LYS A 99 -25.78 -5.75 11.16
CA LYS A 99 -26.05 -6.98 11.91
C LYS A 99 -27.21 -7.71 11.25
N HIS A 100 -27.15 -9.04 11.26
CA HIS A 100 -28.23 -9.91 10.86
C HIS A 100 -28.57 -10.83 12.04
N THR A 101 -29.85 -10.93 12.38
CA THR A 101 -30.32 -11.87 13.41
C THR A 101 -30.80 -13.11 12.71
N VAL A 102 -30.18 -14.25 12.98
CA VAL A 102 -30.52 -15.55 12.37
C VAL A 102 -31.98 -15.87 12.68
N GLN A 103 -32.74 -16.22 11.65
CA GLN A 103 -34.14 -16.63 11.71
C GLN A 103 -34.26 -18.17 11.74
N GLU A 104 -35.47 -18.65 12.04
CA GLU A 104 -35.76 -20.08 12.02
C GLU A 104 -35.53 -20.68 10.63
N GLY A 105 -34.71 -21.74 10.56
CA GLY A 105 -34.40 -22.46 9.32
C GLY A 105 -33.29 -21.86 8.45
N GLU A 106 -32.73 -20.70 8.80
CA GLU A 106 -31.60 -20.11 8.05
C GLU A 106 -30.30 -20.87 8.30
N THR A 107 -29.50 -21.00 7.24
CA THR A 107 -28.13 -21.51 7.30
C THR A 107 -27.12 -20.39 7.04
N LEU A 108 -25.88 -20.56 7.53
CA LEU A 108 -24.83 -19.58 7.32
C LEU A 108 -24.52 -19.37 5.82
N TRP A 109 -24.71 -20.42 5.01
CA TRP A 109 -24.55 -20.36 3.56
C TRP A 109 -25.62 -19.47 2.91
N GLN A 110 -26.90 -19.64 3.25
CA GLN A 110 -27.99 -18.80 2.73
C GLN A 110 -27.82 -17.33 3.15
N ILE A 111 -27.41 -17.10 4.40
CA ILE A 111 -27.14 -15.74 4.90
C ILE A 111 -25.98 -15.11 4.12
N ALA A 112 -24.88 -15.85 3.94
CA ALA A 112 -23.74 -15.37 3.18
C ALA A 112 -24.10 -15.05 1.72
N GLU A 113 -24.84 -15.93 1.05
CA GLU A 113 -25.33 -15.72 -0.32
C GLU A 113 -26.23 -14.48 -0.41
N HIS A 114 -27.19 -14.34 0.52
CA HIS A 114 -28.12 -13.20 0.56
C HIS A 114 -27.40 -11.85 0.67
N TYR A 115 -26.29 -11.81 1.41
CA TYR A 115 -25.49 -10.60 1.60
C TYR A 115 -24.25 -10.51 0.69
N GLY A 116 -24.07 -11.41 -0.28
CA GLY A 116 -22.92 -11.40 -1.19
C GLY A 116 -21.57 -11.61 -0.50
N ALA A 117 -21.56 -12.32 0.62
CA ALA A 117 -20.41 -12.60 1.46
C ALA A 117 -19.86 -14.01 1.24
N GLU A 118 -18.59 -14.23 1.58
CA GLU A 118 -18.03 -15.57 1.69
C GLU A 118 -18.36 -16.17 3.06
N VAL A 119 -18.77 -17.44 3.11
CA VAL A 119 -19.08 -18.13 4.37
C VAL A 119 -17.89 -18.09 5.33
N GLN A 120 -16.67 -18.31 4.81
CA GLN A 120 -15.45 -18.28 5.61
C GLN A 120 -15.18 -16.89 6.21
N GLU A 121 -15.49 -15.81 5.47
CA GLU A 121 -15.37 -14.46 5.99
C GLU A 121 -16.39 -14.21 7.11
N LEU A 122 -17.64 -14.62 6.90
CA LEU A 122 -18.70 -14.47 7.90
C LEU A 122 -18.38 -15.26 9.17
N MET A 123 -17.82 -16.47 9.03
CA MET A 123 -17.34 -17.29 10.14
C MET A 123 -16.23 -16.60 10.93
N ARG A 124 -15.16 -16.16 10.23
CA ARG A 124 -14.01 -15.49 10.84
C ARG A 124 -14.43 -14.22 11.58
N LEU A 125 -15.31 -13.42 10.98
CA LEU A 125 -15.80 -12.17 11.56
C LEU A 125 -16.60 -12.41 12.86
N ASN A 126 -17.35 -13.51 12.92
CA ASN A 126 -18.23 -13.82 14.04
C ASN A 126 -17.64 -14.85 15.02
N ASN A 127 -16.36 -15.21 14.87
CA ASN A 127 -15.68 -16.26 15.65
C ASN A 127 -16.45 -17.61 15.63
N ILE A 128 -17.07 -17.95 14.51
CA ILE A 128 -17.78 -19.21 14.31
C ILE A 128 -16.79 -20.23 13.73
N GLN A 129 -16.58 -21.33 14.44
CA GLN A 129 -15.69 -22.41 13.96
C GLN A 129 -16.40 -23.44 13.09
N ASN A 130 -17.69 -23.68 13.35
CA ASN A 130 -18.51 -24.63 12.61
C ASN A 130 -19.67 -23.88 11.94
N PRO A 131 -19.80 -23.89 10.61
CA PRO A 131 -20.85 -23.15 9.89
C PRO A 131 -22.27 -23.59 10.25
N SER A 132 -22.45 -24.81 10.77
CA SER A 132 -23.74 -25.34 11.22
C SER A 132 -24.08 -24.96 12.66
N ALA A 133 -23.17 -24.32 13.40
CA ALA A 133 -23.37 -23.94 14.80
C ALA A 133 -24.05 -22.58 14.97
N ILE A 134 -25.02 -22.27 14.10
CA ILE A 134 -25.87 -21.08 14.22
C ILE A 134 -27.28 -21.47 14.69
N TYR A 135 -27.98 -20.55 15.34
CA TYR A 135 -29.31 -20.79 15.89
C TYR A 135 -30.17 -19.53 15.81
N PRO A 136 -31.51 -19.65 15.76
CA PRO A 136 -32.40 -18.50 15.70
C PRO A 136 -32.15 -17.54 16.87
N GLY A 137 -32.07 -16.24 16.57
CA GLY A 137 -31.74 -15.19 17.53
C GLY A 137 -30.24 -14.87 17.64
N LEU A 138 -29.34 -15.68 17.08
CA LEU A 138 -27.92 -15.35 17.00
C LEU A 138 -27.71 -14.09 16.13
N VAL A 139 -27.00 -13.10 16.64
CA VAL A 139 -26.71 -11.86 15.91
C VAL A 139 -25.34 -11.95 15.25
N LEU A 140 -25.31 -11.98 13.92
CA LEU A 140 -24.12 -11.99 13.08
C LEU A 140 -23.76 -10.57 12.65
N GLN A 141 -22.50 -10.20 12.79
CA GLN A 141 -21.91 -9.07 12.06
C GLN A 141 -21.71 -9.45 10.60
N LEU A 142 -22.14 -8.58 9.69
CA LEU A 142 -21.99 -8.76 8.25
C LEU A 142 -20.71 -8.06 7.77
N PRO A 143 -19.98 -8.63 6.80
CA PRO A 143 -18.81 -7.99 6.25
C PRO A 143 -19.15 -6.67 5.56
N LEU A 144 -18.18 -5.76 5.55
CA LEU A 144 -18.31 -4.49 4.84
C LEU A 144 -18.01 -4.71 3.35
N GLU A 145 -18.85 -4.14 2.48
CA GLU A 145 -18.56 -4.04 1.06
C GLU A 145 -17.28 -3.22 0.84
N ARG A 146 -16.35 -3.81 0.10
CA ARG A 146 -15.04 -3.22 -0.19
C ARG A 146 -14.70 -3.46 -1.67
N PRO A 147 -14.12 -2.48 -2.37
CA PRO A 147 -13.70 -2.67 -3.75
C PRO A 147 -12.59 -3.73 -3.85
N VAL A 148 -12.59 -4.45 -4.96
CA VAL A 148 -11.53 -5.41 -5.31
C VAL A 148 -10.38 -4.65 -5.96
N ILE A 149 -9.16 -4.80 -5.44
CA ILE A 149 -7.95 -4.25 -6.04
C ILE A 149 -6.89 -5.32 -6.22
N ASP A 150 -5.91 -5.01 -7.07
CA ASP A 150 -4.66 -5.74 -7.11
C ASP A 150 -3.65 -5.13 -6.14
N VAL A 151 -2.81 -5.97 -5.53
CA VAL A 151 -1.72 -5.52 -4.66
C VAL A 151 -0.41 -6.13 -5.12
N ASN A 152 0.57 -5.29 -5.43
CA ASN A 152 1.95 -5.69 -5.68
C ASN A 152 2.82 -5.30 -4.47
N ALA A 153 3.87 -6.07 -4.21
CA ALA A 153 4.96 -5.63 -3.36
C ALA A 153 6.31 -6.05 -3.94
N TYR A 154 7.28 -5.14 -3.88
CA TYR A 154 8.66 -5.47 -4.19
C TYR A 154 9.37 -6.06 -2.97
N THR A 155 10.31 -6.97 -3.19
CA THR A 155 11.28 -7.39 -2.17
C THR A 155 12.69 -7.29 -2.73
N ILE A 156 13.60 -6.73 -1.93
CA ILE A 156 15.04 -6.68 -2.21
C ILE A 156 15.79 -7.81 -1.49
N GLU A 157 15.08 -8.56 -0.65
CA GLU A 157 15.64 -9.73 0.01
C GLU A 157 15.53 -10.97 -0.89
N MET A 158 16.55 -11.81 -0.83
CA MET A 158 16.72 -12.98 -1.70
C MET A 158 16.76 -14.27 -0.88
N GLY A 159 16.55 -15.42 -1.53
CA GLY A 159 16.53 -16.72 -0.87
C GLY A 159 15.41 -16.83 0.17
N GLU A 160 15.69 -17.53 1.28
CA GLU A 160 14.66 -17.80 2.31
C GLU A 160 14.17 -16.55 3.05
N GLU A 161 14.95 -15.47 3.07
CA GLU A 161 14.51 -14.20 3.64
C GLU A 161 13.37 -13.61 2.82
N GLY A 162 13.55 -13.49 1.49
CA GLY A 162 12.50 -13.05 0.58
C GLY A 162 11.28 -13.98 0.62
N ALA A 163 11.51 -15.30 0.71
CA ALA A 163 10.44 -16.29 0.85
C ALA A 163 9.64 -16.12 2.14
N ARG A 164 10.30 -15.81 3.27
CA ARG A 164 9.64 -15.55 4.55
C ARG A 164 8.76 -14.31 4.48
N GLN A 165 9.26 -13.22 3.89
CA GLN A 165 8.46 -11.99 3.71
C GLN A 165 7.19 -12.26 2.91
N VAL A 166 7.26 -13.08 1.85
CA VAL A 166 6.07 -13.45 1.07
C VAL A 166 5.08 -14.28 1.90
N ARG A 167 5.55 -15.28 2.66
CA ARG A 167 4.67 -16.09 3.53
C ARG A 167 3.96 -15.28 4.60
N GLU A 168 4.64 -14.28 5.18
CA GLU A 168 4.07 -13.44 6.25
C GLU A 168 2.91 -12.55 5.77
N ILE A 169 2.93 -12.13 4.51
CA ILE A 169 1.93 -11.20 3.96
C ILE A 169 1.21 -11.72 2.72
N GLY A 170 1.34 -13.01 2.42
CA GLY A 170 0.83 -13.64 1.20
C GLY A 170 -0.63 -13.31 0.96
N ASP A 171 -1.47 -13.44 1.97
CA ASP A 171 -2.90 -13.09 1.99
C ASP A 171 -3.23 -11.69 1.45
N TYR A 172 -2.30 -10.74 1.59
CA TYR A 172 -2.48 -9.35 1.19
C TYR A 172 -1.97 -9.03 -0.21
N LEU A 173 -1.42 -10.01 -0.94
CA LEU A 173 -0.78 -9.80 -2.24
C LEU A 173 -1.53 -10.48 -3.39
N THR A 174 -1.57 -9.78 -4.51
CA THR A 174 -1.84 -10.32 -5.85
C THR A 174 -0.53 -10.66 -6.56
N TYR A 175 0.47 -9.78 -6.44
CA TYR A 175 1.79 -9.89 -7.06
C TYR A 175 2.91 -9.75 -6.04
N VAL A 176 4.02 -10.44 -6.28
CA VAL A 176 5.31 -10.18 -5.62
C VAL A 176 6.40 -10.03 -6.67
N SER A 177 7.26 -9.03 -6.48
CA SER A 177 8.30 -8.63 -7.43
C SER A 177 9.69 -8.67 -6.80
N PRO A 178 10.46 -9.78 -6.93
CA PRO A 178 11.87 -9.80 -6.56
C PRO A 178 12.66 -8.76 -7.34
N PHE A 179 13.37 -7.87 -6.65
CA PHE A 179 14.04 -6.71 -7.22
C PHE A 179 15.57 -6.84 -7.14
N ALA A 180 16.31 -6.90 -8.24
CA ALA A 180 15.86 -7.01 -9.63
C ALA A 180 16.95 -7.67 -10.50
N TYR A 181 16.56 -8.13 -11.69
CA TYR A 181 17.52 -8.53 -12.72
C TYR A 181 18.08 -7.29 -13.42
N ILE A 182 19.37 -7.03 -13.25
CA ILE A 182 20.05 -5.91 -13.92
C ILE A 182 20.42 -6.33 -15.33
N MET A 183 20.05 -5.54 -16.33
CA MET A 183 20.42 -5.82 -17.72
C MET A 183 21.92 -5.58 -17.96
N LYS A 184 22.48 -6.26 -18.95
CA LYS A 184 23.89 -6.12 -19.36
C LYS A 184 23.96 -5.53 -20.75
N ALA A 185 25.06 -4.85 -21.07
CA ALA A 185 25.25 -4.18 -22.36
C ALA A 185 25.18 -5.12 -23.58
N ASP A 186 25.36 -6.43 -23.37
CA ASP A 186 25.24 -7.47 -24.40
C ASP A 186 23.80 -8.03 -24.54
N GLY A 187 22.81 -7.45 -23.86
CA GLY A 187 21.43 -7.97 -23.79
C GLY A 187 21.27 -9.18 -22.86
N GLY A 188 22.29 -9.52 -22.07
CA GLY A 188 22.19 -10.47 -20.96
C GLY A 188 21.51 -9.87 -19.73
N LEU A 189 21.32 -10.69 -18.70
CA LEU A 189 20.81 -10.28 -17.39
C LEU A 189 21.74 -10.82 -16.28
N GLU A 190 21.90 -10.06 -15.20
CA GLU A 190 22.46 -10.57 -13.95
C GLU A 190 21.49 -11.54 -13.28
N SER A 191 22.01 -12.66 -12.77
CA SER A 191 21.20 -13.65 -12.07
C SER A 191 20.94 -13.22 -10.63
N ILE A 192 19.72 -13.46 -10.13
CA ILE A 192 19.36 -13.28 -8.72
C ILE A 192 18.91 -14.60 -8.09
N ASN A 193 18.98 -14.67 -6.76
CA ASN A 193 18.54 -15.81 -5.94
C ASN A 193 17.07 -15.64 -5.48
N ASP A 194 16.14 -15.79 -6.41
CA ASP A 194 14.70 -15.54 -6.24
C ASP A 194 13.85 -16.83 -6.18
N ALA A 195 14.46 -18.02 -6.31
CA ALA A 195 13.73 -19.27 -6.45
C ALA A 195 12.83 -19.57 -5.25
N ALA A 196 13.33 -19.35 -4.03
CA ALA A 196 12.56 -19.53 -2.80
C ALA A 196 11.39 -18.54 -2.71
N THR A 197 11.60 -17.28 -3.10
CA THR A 197 10.55 -16.26 -3.16
C THR A 197 9.44 -16.65 -4.14
N ILE A 198 9.80 -17.16 -5.32
CA ILE A 198 8.83 -17.63 -6.33
C ILE A 198 8.03 -18.84 -5.82
N GLN A 199 8.69 -19.78 -5.14
CA GLN A 199 8.02 -20.94 -4.55
C GLN A 199 7.04 -20.52 -3.44
N ALA A 200 7.46 -19.62 -2.55
CA ALA A 200 6.58 -19.04 -1.53
C ALA A 200 5.39 -18.31 -2.17
N ALA A 201 5.61 -17.52 -3.22
CA ALA A 201 4.54 -16.82 -3.92
C ALA A 201 3.46 -17.81 -4.41
N ARG A 202 3.87 -18.90 -5.06
CA ARG A 202 2.95 -19.94 -5.53
C ARG A 202 2.18 -20.62 -4.39
N ALA A 203 2.84 -20.90 -3.28
CA ALA A 203 2.19 -21.50 -2.10
C ALA A 203 1.10 -20.58 -1.51
N GLU A 204 1.32 -19.26 -1.56
CA GLU A 204 0.40 -18.23 -1.07
C GLU A 204 -0.60 -17.72 -2.12
N GLN A 205 -0.68 -18.39 -3.28
CA GLN A 205 -1.51 -17.97 -4.43
C GLN A 205 -1.24 -16.53 -4.89
N VAL A 206 0.03 -16.13 -4.83
CA VAL A 206 0.55 -14.83 -5.28
C VAL A 206 1.30 -15.03 -6.60
N ILE A 207 1.10 -14.12 -7.54
CA ILE A 207 1.79 -14.15 -8.82
C ILE A 207 3.21 -13.59 -8.68
N PRO A 208 4.26 -14.36 -8.99
CA PRO A 208 5.60 -13.82 -9.14
C PRO A 208 5.71 -12.99 -10.44
N MET A 209 6.16 -11.74 -10.32
CA MET A 209 6.43 -10.81 -11.42
C MET A 209 7.94 -10.50 -11.51
N MET A 210 8.54 -10.75 -12.67
CA MET A 210 9.97 -10.53 -12.88
C MET A 210 10.24 -9.04 -13.05
N SER A 211 11.15 -8.46 -12.26
CA SER A 211 11.57 -7.06 -12.43
C SER A 211 12.91 -6.97 -13.16
N ILE A 212 13.00 -6.11 -14.17
CA ILE A 212 14.25 -5.80 -14.87
C ILE A 212 14.60 -4.32 -14.73
N THR A 213 15.89 -4.01 -14.55
CA THR A 213 16.38 -2.64 -14.34
C THR A 213 17.61 -2.32 -15.19
N ASN A 214 17.84 -1.03 -15.42
CA ASN A 214 19.03 -0.49 -16.07
C ASN A 214 20.05 0.11 -15.11
N PHE A 215 19.73 0.21 -13.83
CA PHE A 215 20.49 0.98 -12.84
C PHE A 215 20.95 0.14 -11.66
N THR A 216 21.87 0.71 -10.88
CA THR A 216 22.30 0.17 -9.58
C THR A 216 22.24 1.27 -8.53
N SER A 217 22.58 0.96 -7.27
CA SER A 217 22.70 1.97 -6.22
C SER A 217 23.78 3.04 -6.50
N ARG A 218 24.68 2.81 -7.47
CA ARG A 218 25.82 3.68 -7.80
C ARG A 218 25.79 4.24 -9.22
N ASP A 219 25.02 3.65 -10.12
CA ASP A 219 24.97 4.04 -11.54
C ASP A 219 23.50 4.28 -11.93
N PRO A 220 23.14 5.49 -12.43
CA PRO A 220 21.78 5.78 -12.88
C PRO A 220 21.35 4.97 -14.12
N GLY A 221 22.27 4.31 -14.82
CA GLY A 221 21.91 3.37 -15.88
C GLY A 221 21.60 4.00 -17.23
N SER A 222 21.74 5.32 -17.40
CA SER A 222 21.34 6.05 -18.61
C SER A 222 22.05 5.56 -19.87
N ARG A 223 23.38 5.35 -19.79
CA ARG A 223 24.18 4.84 -20.92
C ARG A 223 23.81 3.40 -21.27
N LEU A 224 23.57 2.56 -20.27
CA LEU A 224 23.18 1.18 -20.48
C LEU A 224 21.79 1.10 -21.15
N ALA A 225 20.84 1.92 -20.71
CA ALA A 225 19.55 2.07 -21.38
C ALA A 225 19.72 2.52 -22.83
N GLN A 226 20.51 3.56 -23.09
CA GLN A 226 20.80 4.00 -24.45
C GLN A 226 21.40 2.90 -25.34
N THR A 227 22.35 2.11 -24.81
CA THR A 227 22.94 0.98 -25.56
C THR A 227 21.88 -0.05 -25.95
N ILE A 228 21.04 -0.48 -25.01
CA ILE A 228 19.98 -1.47 -25.28
C ILE A 228 18.89 -0.90 -26.18
N LEU A 229 18.39 0.29 -25.89
CA LEU A 229 17.33 0.95 -26.66
C LEU A 229 17.81 1.36 -28.07
N GLY A 230 19.12 1.54 -28.26
CA GLY A 230 19.73 1.89 -29.54
C GLY A 230 19.87 0.74 -30.54
N SER A 231 19.83 -0.53 -30.12
CA SER A 231 20.01 -1.70 -31.00
C SER A 231 18.84 -2.66 -30.92
N ARG A 232 18.22 -2.94 -32.06
CA ARG A 232 17.14 -3.93 -32.16
C ARG A 232 17.62 -5.33 -31.80
N GLU A 233 18.84 -5.69 -32.20
CA GLU A 233 19.45 -6.98 -31.91
C GLU A 233 19.62 -7.19 -30.39
N LEU A 234 20.07 -6.16 -29.67
CA LEU A 234 20.20 -6.20 -28.21
C LEU A 234 18.84 -6.30 -27.52
N GLN A 235 17.82 -5.58 -27.99
CA GLN A 235 16.45 -5.71 -27.48
C GLN A 235 15.91 -7.13 -27.67
N GLU A 236 16.10 -7.73 -28.86
CA GLU A 236 15.65 -9.09 -29.15
C GLU A 236 16.36 -10.14 -28.30
N ARG A 237 17.67 -9.96 -28.07
CA ARG A 237 18.44 -10.82 -27.18
C ARG A 237 17.98 -10.70 -25.73
N LEU A 238 17.76 -9.48 -25.25
CA LEU A 238 17.23 -9.21 -23.91
C LEU A 238 15.87 -9.87 -23.71
N LEU A 239 14.90 -9.62 -24.60
CA LEU A 239 13.55 -10.18 -24.49
C LEU A 239 13.53 -11.71 -24.61
N THR A 240 14.41 -12.29 -25.43
CA THR A 240 14.59 -13.75 -25.49
C THR A 240 15.10 -14.30 -24.15
N ASN A 241 16.07 -13.62 -23.52
CA ASN A 241 16.58 -14.01 -22.21
C ASN A 241 15.52 -13.88 -21.12
N VAL A 242 14.74 -12.79 -21.13
CA VAL A 242 13.62 -12.55 -20.22
C VAL A 242 12.59 -13.68 -20.33
N ILE A 243 12.06 -13.96 -21.52
CA ILE A 243 11.04 -15.00 -21.73
C ILE A 243 11.56 -16.37 -21.28
N ARG A 244 12.82 -16.70 -21.59
CA ARG A 244 13.44 -17.96 -21.15
C ARG A 244 13.50 -18.06 -19.62
N ILE A 245 13.94 -17.01 -18.94
CA ILE A 245 14.00 -16.98 -17.47
C ILE A 245 12.60 -17.08 -16.87
N MET A 246 11.64 -16.33 -17.40
CA MET A 246 10.26 -16.34 -16.94
C MET A 246 9.63 -17.72 -17.04
N LYS A 247 9.76 -18.38 -18.19
CA LYS A 247 9.29 -19.76 -18.39
C LYS A 247 9.98 -20.75 -17.43
N ASN A 248 11.30 -20.67 -17.31
CA ASN A 248 12.07 -21.61 -16.49
C ASN A 248 11.78 -21.49 -14.99
N LYS A 249 11.62 -20.26 -14.49
CA LYS A 249 11.37 -20.02 -13.06
C LYS A 249 9.88 -19.94 -12.73
N GLY A 250 9.02 -19.80 -13.73
CA GLY A 250 7.58 -19.70 -13.55
C GLY A 250 7.11 -18.31 -13.10
N TYR A 251 7.73 -17.24 -13.60
CA TYR A 251 7.13 -15.91 -13.54
C TYR A 251 5.89 -15.85 -14.44
N GLN A 252 4.93 -14.98 -14.15
CA GLN A 252 3.75 -14.78 -15.02
C GLN A 252 3.65 -13.37 -15.63
N GLY A 253 4.55 -12.46 -15.26
CA GLY A 253 4.60 -11.14 -15.86
C GLY A 253 5.96 -10.48 -15.71
N LEU A 254 6.19 -9.45 -16.52
CA LEU A 254 7.39 -8.64 -16.54
C LEU A 254 7.07 -7.22 -16.02
N ASN A 255 7.91 -6.70 -15.14
CA ASN A 255 7.95 -5.30 -14.77
C ASN A 255 9.24 -4.67 -15.32
N VAL A 256 9.10 -3.71 -16.21
CA VAL A 256 10.21 -2.94 -16.79
C VAL A 256 10.40 -1.66 -15.99
N ASP A 257 11.46 -1.61 -15.20
CA ASP A 257 11.83 -0.46 -14.37
C ASP A 257 13.10 0.19 -14.91
N PHE A 258 12.96 0.93 -16.01
CA PHE A 258 14.08 1.68 -16.58
C PHE A 258 14.02 3.13 -16.12
N GLU A 259 14.95 3.52 -15.26
CA GLU A 259 15.05 4.88 -14.74
C GLU A 259 16.16 5.68 -15.41
N ASN A 260 16.08 7.01 -15.32
CA ASN A 260 17.09 7.93 -15.85
C ASN A 260 17.45 7.69 -17.32
N VAL A 261 16.50 7.20 -18.13
CA VAL A 261 16.66 7.05 -19.58
C VAL A 261 16.83 8.44 -20.20
N PHE A 262 17.79 8.61 -21.10
CA PHE A 262 18.02 9.93 -21.70
C PHE A 262 16.77 10.43 -22.42
N PRO A 263 16.46 11.74 -22.36
CA PRO A 263 15.29 12.31 -23.03
C PRO A 263 15.22 11.97 -24.52
N ALA A 264 16.37 11.94 -25.21
CA ALA A 264 16.48 11.60 -26.62
C ALA A 264 16.08 10.14 -26.95
N ASP A 265 16.08 9.25 -25.95
CA ASP A 265 15.74 7.84 -26.10
C ASP A 265 14.28 7.53 -25.74
N ARG A 266 13.46 8.56 -25.42
CA ARG A 266 12.02 8.42 -25.10
C ARG A 266 11.27 7.51 -26.08
N GLU A 267 11.33 7.82 -27.38
CA GLU A 267 10.60 7.03 -28.39
C GLU A 267 11.19 5.64 -28.57
N ARG A 268 12.50 5.47 -28.35
CA ARG A 268 13.12 4.13 -28.35
C ARG A 268 12.62 3.30 -27.17
N TYR A 269 12.39 3.94 -26.02
CA TYR A 269 11.81 3.26 -24.87
C TYR A 269 10.36 2.82 -25.14
N ASN A 270 9.54 3.71 -25.71
CA ASN A 270 8.19 3.38 -26.17
C ASN A 270 8.18 2.17 -27.13
N GLN A 271 9.08 2.17 -28.12
CA GLN A 271 9.21 1.07 -29.09
C GLN A 271 9.69 -0.24 -28.44
N PHE A 272 10.59 -0.16 -27.46
CA PHE A 272 11.01 -1.32 -26.68
C PHE A 272 9.84 -1.92 -25.89
N LEU A 273 9.02 -1.10 -25.24
CA LEU A 273 7.84 -1.58 -24.51
C LEU A 273 6.82 -2.24 -25.45
N GLN A 274 6.58 -1.65 -26.62
CA GLN A 274 5.70 -2.28 -27.63
C GLN A 274 6.26 -3.64 -28.04
N ARG A 275 7.57 -3.73 -28.32
CA ARG A 275 8.23 -5.00 -28.65
C ARG A 275 8.13 -6.02 -27.51
N ALA A 276 8.27 -5.58 -26.26
CA ALA A 276 8.12 -6.45 -25.10
C ALA A 276 6.70 -7.03 -25.06
N VAL A 277 5.67 -6.19 -25.18
CA VAL A 277 4.27 -6.61 -25.24
C VAL A 277 4.01 -7.59 -26.39
N ASP A 278 4.43 -7.25 -27.61
CA ASP A 278 4.24 -8.08 -28.81
C ASP A 278 4.87 -9.48 -28.66
N ARG A 279 5.93 -9.59 -27.87
CA ARG A 279 6.63 -10.87 -27.62
C ARG A 279 6.12 -11.63 -26.40
N LEU A 280 5.70 -10.94 -25.34
CA LEU A 280 5.31 -11.58 -24.09
C LEU A 280 3.83 -11.96 -24.04
N HIS A 281 2.93 -11.19 -24.64
CA HIS A 281 1.49 -11.48 -24.66
C HIS A 281 1.15 -12.83 -25.33
N PRO A 282 1.71 -13.19 -26.49
CA PRO A 282 1.45 -14.51 -27.10
C PRO A 282 1.92 -15.69 -26.24
N GLU A 283 2.83 -15.45 -25.31
CA GLU A 283 3.36 -16.45 -24.37
C GLU A 283 2.54 -16.51 -23.07
N GLY A 284 1.45 -15.72 -22.96
CA GLY A 284 0.57 -15.65 -21.79
C GLY A 284 1.12 -14.78 -20.65
N PHE A 285 2.16 -13.98 -20.89
CA PHE A 285 2.74 -13.10 -19.88
C PHE A 285 2.21 -11.68 -20.01
N PHE A 286 1.84 -11.05 -18.88
CA PHE A 286 1.54 -9.62 -18.86
C PHE A 286 2.81 -8.78 -18.72
N VAL A 287 2.75 -7.51 -19.15
CA VAL A 287 3.84 -6.55 -19.08
C VAL A 287 3.38 -5.33 -18.28
N SER A 288 4.25 -4.84 -17.41
CA SER A 288 4.08 -3.60 -16.67
C SER A 288 5.35 -2.76 -16.71
N THR A 289 5.24 -1.49 -16.32
CA THR A 289 6.37 -0.56 -16.25
C THR A 289 6.29 0.29 -15.01
N ALA A 290 7.44 0.60 -14.40
CA ALA A 290 7.54 1.59 -13.35
C ALA A 290 7.73 2.99 -13.97
N LEU A 291 7.07 3.99 -13.40
CA LEU A 291 7.04 5.35 -13.92
C LEU A 291 7.39 6.34 -12.81
N ALA A 292 8.33 7.24 -13.11
CA ALA A 292 8.63 8.38 -12.24
C ALA A 292 7.41 9.29 -12.08
N PRO A 293 7.21 9.93 -10.92
CA PRO A 293 6.03 10.75 -10.66
C PRO A 293 6.06 12.06 -11.47
N LYS A 294 5.16 12.16 -12.46
CA LYS A 294 5.00 13.36 -13.31
C LYS A 294 3.70 14.06 -12.99
N THR A 295 3.68 15.39 -13.05
CA THR A 295 2.45 16.19 -12.92
C THR A 295 2.00 16.82 -14.25
N ARG A 296 2.74 16.60 -15.33
CA ARG A 296 2.44 17.04 -16.70
C ARG A 296 3.33 16.32 -17.72
N ALA A 297 2.97 16.40 -19.00
CA ALA A 297 3.65 15.67 -20.08
C ALA A 297 5.10 16.09 -20.31
N ASP A 298 5.36 17.40 -20.31
CA ASP A 298 6.64 18.06 -20.61
C ASP A 298 7.50 18.34 -19.36
N GLN A 299 7.29 17.59 -18.27
CA GLN A 299 8.08 17.75 -17.06
C GLN A 299 9.56 17.43 -17.34
N PRO A 300 10.48 18.41 -17.17
CA PRO A 300 11.89 18.21 -17.46
C PRO A 300 12.58 17.43 -16.34
N GLY A 301 13.76 16.88 -16.65
CA GLY A 301 14.61 16.13 -15.75
C GLY A 301 14.82 14.71 -16.23
N LEU A 302 16.06 14.23 -16.05
CA LEU A 302 16.51 12.92 -16.53
C LEU A 302 15.62 11.76 -16.08
N LEU A 303 15.03 11.86 -14.88
CA LEU A 303 14.12 10.85 -14.34
C LEU A 303 12.74 10.83 -15.03
N TYR A 304 12.32 11.91 -15.69
CA TYR A 304 10.93 12.14 -16.09
C TYR A 304 10.70 12.19 -17.60
N GLU A 305 11.64 12.73 -18.37
CA GLU A 305 11.39 13.10 -19.78
C GLU A 305 11.12 11.88 -20.68
N ALA A 306 11.88 10.81 -20.46
CA ALA A 306 11.72 9.55 -21.19
C ALA A 306 10.50 8.71 -20.74
N HIS A 307 9.86 9.07 -19.63
CA HIS A 307 8.65 8.43 -19.15
C HIS A 307 7.41 9.03 -19.83
N ASP A 308 6.99 8.40 -20.92
CA ASP A 308 5.81 8.75 -21.69
C ASP A 308 4.55 8.08 -21.11
N TYR A 309 3.84 8.77 -20.22
CA TYR A 309 2.69 8.21 -19.54
C TYR A 309 1.60 7.71 -20.52
N GLU A 310 1.31 8.46 -21.58
CA GLU A 310 0.28 8.10 -22.55
C GLU A 310 0.68 6.85 -23.34
N ALA A 311 1.91 6.81 -23.85
CA ALA A 311 2.40 5.64 -24.57
C ALA A 311 2.47 4.40 -23.68
N HIS A 312 3.04 4.52 -22.47
CA HIS A 312 3.12 3.40 -21.53
C HIS A 312 1.72 2.89 -21.15
N GLY A 313 0.79 3.80 -20.81
CA GLY A 313 -0.60 3.44 -20.47
C GLY A 313 -1.37 2.75 -21.60
N ARG A 314 -1.09 3.12 -22.86
CA ARG A 314 -1.63 2.45 -24.04
C ARG A 314 -1.03 1.07 -24.25
N ILE A 315 0.29 0.94 -24.11
CA ILE A 315 1.06 -0.25 -24.49
C ILE A 315 0.94 -1.37 -23.45
N VAL A 316 1.25 -1.10 -22.17
CA VAL A 316 1.40 -2.16 -21.15
C VAL A 316 0.08 -2.47 -20.42
N ASP A 317 0.03 -3.60 -19.71
CA ASP A 317 -1.16 -4.05 -18.98
C ASP A 317 -1.47 -3.17 -17.77
N PHE A 318 -0.42 -2.67 -17.10
CA PHE A 318 -0.53 -1.68 -16.04
C PHE A 318 0.80 -0.96 -15.78
N VAL A 319 0.72 0.20 -15.13
CA VAL A 319 1.88 0.99 -14.71
C VAL A 319 1.96 1.05 -13.19
N VAL A 320 3.18 1.12 -12.66
CA VAL A 320 3.45 1.37 -11.24
C VAL A 320 4.00 2.79 -11.10
N LEU A 321 3.22 3.70 -10.50
CA LEU A 321 3.68 5.07 -10.29
C LEU A 321 4.55 5.13 -9.03
N MET A 322 5.81 5.53 -9.15
CA MET A 322 6.75 5.67 -8.03
C MET A 322 6.45 6.94 -7.21
N THR A 323 5.28 6.95 -6.59
CA THR A 323 4.68 8.10 -5.87
C THR A 323 5.19 8.21 -4.44
N TYR A 324 6.52 8.14 -4.29
CA TYR A 324 7.28 8.30 -3.05
C TYR A 324 8.65 8.95 -3.38
N GLU A 325 9.53 9.12 -2.39
CA GLU A 325 10.85 9.77 -2.52
C GLU A 325 10.88 11.31 -2.68
N TRP A 326 9.84 12.04 -2.27
CA TRP A 326 9.98 13.51 -2.12
C TRP A 326 10.96 13.85 -0.99
N GLY A 327 10.73 13.27 0.19
CA GLY A 327 11.71 13.25 1.28
C GLY A 327 12.81 12.25 1.02
N TYR A 328 13.58 12.42 -0.07
CA TYR A 328 14.70 11.55 -0.50
C TYR A 328 15.83 11.48 0.54
N ARG A 329 16.50 10.33 0.67
CA ARG A 329 17.51 10.06 1.72
C ARG A 329 18.70 11.03 1.71
N LEU A 330 19.09 11.56 0.55
CA LEU A 330 20.16 12.56 0.42
C LEU A 330 19.63 14.00 0.31
N GLY A 331 18.30 14.17 0.33
CA GLY A 331 17.62 15.45 0.33
C GLY A 331 17.31 15.92 1.76
N PRO A 332 16.77 17.15 1.89
CA PRO A 332 16.35 17.68 3.19
C PRO A 332 15.16 16.91 3.76
N PRO A 333 14.94 16.97 5.10
CA PRO A 333 13.81 16.31 5.74
C PRO A 333 12.48 16.89 5.26
N GLN A 334 11.59 15.98 4.85
CA GLN A 334 10.18 16.23 4.55
C GLN A 334 9.46 14.87 4.46
N ALA A 335 8.13 14.90 4.30
CA ALA A 335 7.35 13.69 4.06
C ALA A 335 7.91 12.90 2.86
N ILE A 336 7.98 11.57 3.00
CA ILE A 336 8.53 10.70 1.96
C ILE A 336 7.55 10.59 0.77
N SER A 337 6.25 10.53 1.04
CA SER A 337 5.18 10.47 0.02
C SER A 337 4.03 11.46 0.36
N PRO A 338 4.27 12.77 0.21
CA PRO A 338 3.30 13.81 0.55
C PRO A 338 2.07 13.73 -0.34
N LEU A 339 0.90 13.45 0.26
CA LEU A 339 -0.34 13.14 -0.44
C LEU A 339 -0.82 14.27 -1.37
N ASN A 340 -0.57 15.54 -1.00
CA ASN A 340 -0.85 16.69 -1.86
C ASN A 340 -0.02 16.69 -3.15
N GLN A 341 1.21 16.19 -3.15
CA GLN A 341 2.00 16.03 -4.39
C GLN A 341 1.57 14.80 -5.17
N ILE A 342 1.26 13.70 -4.47
CA ILE A 342 0.74 12.49 -5.13
C ILE A 342 -0.56 12.78 -5.86
N ARG A 343 -1.45 13.60 -5.28
CA ARG A 343 -2.68 14.05 -5.94
C ARG A 343 -2.41 14.71 -7.30
N ARG A 344 -1.41 15.61 -7.37
CA ARG A 344 -1.01 16.26 -8.62
C ARG A 344 -0.49 15.27 -9.66
N VAL A 345 0.21 14.21 -9.20
CA VAL A 345 0.68 13.13 -10.08
C VAL A 345 -0.50 12.32 -10.60
N LEU A 346 -1.45 11.96 -9.73
CA LEU A 346 -2.63 11.20 -10.11
C LEU A 346 -3.57 11.99 -11.03
N ASP A 347 -3.76 13.29 -10.79
CA ASP A 347 -4.56 14.18 -11.65
C ASP A 347 -4.06 14.14 -13.09
N TYR A 348 -2.73 14.18 -13.29
CA TYR A 348 -2.13 14.02 -14.60
C TYR A 348 -2.20 12.56 -15.10
N ALA A 349 -1.85 11.59 -14.25
CA ALA A 349 -1.82 10.19 -14.65
C ALA A 349 -3.17 9.70 -15.19
N VAL A 350 -4.27 10.00 -14.49
CA VAL A 350 -5.61 9.56 -14.92
C VAL A 350 -6.15 10.34 -16.12
N SER A 351 -5.51 11.44 -16.53
CA SER A 351 -5.88 12.16 -17.75
C SER A 351 -5.30 11.53 -19.01
N VAL A 352 -4.27 10.67 -18.88
CA VAL A 352 -3.57 10.05 -20.02
C VAL A 352 -3.40 8.52 -19.89
N ILE A 353 -3.68 7.93 -18.73
CA ILE A 353 -3.65 6.48 -18.48
C ILE A 353 -5.02 6.03 -17.96
N PRO A 354 -5.60 4.94 -18.47
CA PRO A 354 -6.81 4.36 -17.90
C PRO A 354 -6.65 4.06 -16.40
N ARG A 355 -7.62 4.50 -15.57
CA ARG A 355 -7.59 4.35 -14.10
C ARG A 355 -7.36 2.90 -13.66
N ASN A 356 -8.00 1.96 -14.37
CA ASN A 356 -7.87 0.52 -14.16
C ASN A 356 -6.53 -0.08 -14.62
N LYS A 357 -5.56 0.74 -15.04
CA LYS A 357 -4.16 0.34 -15.32
C LYS A 357 -3.16 0.97 -14.37
N ILE A 358 -3.57 1.78 -13.40
CA ILE A 358 -2.65 2.51 -12.51
C ILE A 358 -2.52 1.80 -11.16
N PHE A 359 -1.30 1.46 -10.79
CA PHE A 359 -0.93 1.16 -9.41
C PHE A 359 -0.39 2.40 -8.70
N PHE A 360 -0.95 2.68 -7.53
CA PHE A 360 -0.45 3.67 -6.58
C PHE A 360 0.81 3.13 -5.89
N GLY A 361 1.94 3.84 -5.96
CA GLY A 361 3.16 3.47 -5.25
C GLY A 361 3.11 3.88 -3.79
N PHE A 362 3.38 2.94 -2.89
CA PHE A 362 3.30 3.16 -1.44
C PHE A 362 4.60 2.72 -0.77
N GLN A 363 5.29 3.62 -0.06
CA GLN A 363 6.51 3.26 0.67
C GLN A 363 6.25 2.69 2.07
N LEU A 364 7.05 1.69 2.49
CA LEU A 364 6.92 1.02 3.80
C LEU A 364 7.99 1.41 4.83
N TYR A 365 8.88 2.35 4.52
CA TYR A 365 9.94 2.81 5.43
C TYR A 365 9.79 4.26 5.90
N ALA A 366 10.41 4.52 7.04
CA ALA A 366 10.60 5.81 7.70
C ALA A 366 12.01 6.33 7.45
N ARG A 367 12.22 7.62 7.74
CA ARG A 367 13.54 8.26 7.70
C ARG A 367 13.78 9.20 8.86
N ASP A 368 15.04 9.26 9.29
CA ASP A 368 15.55 10.12 10.35
C ASP A 368 16.74 10.94 9.82
N TRP A 369 16.57 12.25 9.78
CA TRP A 369 17.59 13.21 9.38
C TRP A 369 18.21 13.88 10.58
N LEU A 370 19.54 13.98 10.58
CA LEU A 370 20.26 14.85 11.49
C LEU A 370 20.09 16.32 11.07
N LEU A 371 19.87 17.19 12.06
CA LEU A 371 19.73 18.63 11.87
C LEU A 371 20.94 19.42 12.45
N PRO A 372 21.34 20.53 11.80
CA PRO A 372 20.85 21.02 10.51
C PRO A 372 21.30 20.09 9.36
N HIS A 373 20.40 19.86 8.39
CA HIS A 373 20.71 19.02 7.23
C HIS A 373 21.82 19.65 6.38
N ARG A 374 22.75 18.83 5.92
CA ARG A 374 23.79 19.20 4.96
C ARG A 374 23.59 18.42 3.66
N GLN A 375 23.74 19.08 2.51
CA GLN A 375 23.59 18.41 1.22
C GLN A 375 24.52 17.19 1.11
N GLY A 376 23.97 16.05 0.67
CA GLY A 376 24.69 14.79 0.59
C GLY A 376 24.78 14.01 1.90
N GLN A 377 24.33 14.60 3.03
CA GLN A 377 24.14 13.87 4.26
C GLN A 377 22.97 12.89 4.12
N GLU A 378 23.25 11.62 4.39
CA GLU A 378 22.27 10.56 4.29
C GLU A 378 21.41 10.44 5.55
N ALA A 379 20.09 10.40 5.36
CA ALA A 379 19.13 10.02 6.38
C ALA A 379 19.15 8.51 6.63
N GLN A 380 18.97 8.11 7.88
CA GLN A 380 18.81 6.71 8.22
C GLN A 380 17.42 6.23 7.78
N THR A 381 17.36 5.09 7.06
CA THR A 381 16.10 4.42 6.69
C THR A 381 15.81 3.28 7.67
N PHE A 382 14.57 3.13 8.13
CA PHE A 382 14.12 2.10 9.10
C PHE A 382 12.60 1.92 9.05
N ASP A 383 12.02 1.03 9.87
CA ASP A 383 10.59 0.70 9.86
C ASP A 383 9.70 1.63 10.72
N MET A 384 8.38 1.52 10.53
CA MET A 384 7.40 2.37 11.23
C MET A 384 7.37 2.10 12.75
N GLN A 385 7.65 0.86 13.17
CA GLN A 385 7.66 0.50 14.58
C GLN A 385 8.86 1.13 15.29
N GLU A 386 10.02 1.20 14.62
CA GLU A 386 11.19 1.92 15.11
C GLU A 386 10.95 3.43 15.21
N ALA A 387 10.18 4.02 14.28
CA ALA A 387 9.77 5.43 14.39
C ALA A 387 8.99 5.70 15.69
N VAL A 388 8.08 4.80 16.07
CA VAL A 388 7.34 4.91 17.33
C VAL A 388 8.26 4.66 18.54
N ARG A 389 9.13 3.64 18.49
CA ARG A 389 10.08 3.34 19.58
C ARG A 389 10.99 4.53 19.90
N ARG A 390 11.51 5.22 18.88
CA ARG A 390 12.31 6.45 19.06
C ARG A 390 11.51 7.57 19.68
N ALA A 391 10.28 7.81 19.24
CA ALA A 391 9.40 8.80 19.85
C ALA A 391 9.16 8.50 21.34
N THR A 392 8.94 7.22 21.69
CA THR A 392 8.82 6.76 23.08
C THR A 392 10.11 6.97 23.88
N LYS A 393 11.27 6.63 23.29
CA LYS A 393 12.59 6.72 23.93
C LYS A 393 12.91 8.17 24.32
N TYR A 394 12.67 9.12 23.42
CA TYR A 394 13.02 10.52 23.62
C TYR A 394 11.85 11.40 24.10
N GLY A 395 10.68 10.81 24.39
CA GLY A 395 9.50 11.56 24.86
C GLY A 395 8.96 12.56 23.83
N ALA A 396 9.18 12.30 22.53
CA ALA A 396 8.75 13.19 21.46
C ALA A 396 7.28 12.95 21.11
N ALA A 397 6.47 14.01 21.10
CA ALA A 397 5.09 13.93 20.61
C ALA A 397 5.08 13.78 19.09
N ILE A 398 4.33 12.81 18.59
CA ILE A 398 4.14 12.58 17.15
C ILE A 398 3.16 13.62 16.63
N GLN A 399 3.64 14.49 15.74
CA GLN A 399 2.84 15.48 15.03
C GLN A 399 2.32 14.88 13.72
N TYR A 400 1.35 15.57 13.10
CA TYR A 400 0.78 15.15 11.83
C TYR A 400 0.65 16.33 10.89
N ASN A 401 1.30 16.25 9.72
CA ASN A 401 1.16 17.25 8.69
C ASN A 401 -0.09 16.93 7.86
N THR A 402 -1.12 17.77 7.94
CA THR A 402 -2.41 17.53 7.27
C THR A 402 -2.37 17.74 5.76
N ALA A 403 -1.47 18.57 5.23
CA ALA A 403 -1.34 18.75 3.79
C ALA A 403 -0.63 17.55 3.14
N ALA A 404 0.46 17.08 3.75
CA ALA A 404 1.18 15.89 3.30
C ALA A 404 0.47 14.58 3.68
N GLN A 405 -0.44 14.62 4.67
CA GLN A 405 -1.02 13.45 5.32
C GLN A 405 0.08 12.48 5.79
N SER A 406 1.04 12.98 6.59
CA SER A 406 2.16 12.19 7.10
C SER A 406 2.53 12.57 8.53
N PRO A 407 2.81 11.59 9.41
CA PRO A 407 3.31 11.85 10.75
C PRO A 407 4.81 12.24 10.73
N PHE A 408 5.18 13.08 11.70
CA PHE A 408 6.57 13.48 11.91
C PHE A 408 6.82 13.89 13.36
N TYR A 409 8.08 13.95 13.77
CA TYR A 409 8.48 14.57 15.04
C TYR A 409 9.96 14.95 15.02
N ARG A 410 10.39 15.71 16.03
CA ARG A 410 11.79 16.00 16.29
C ARG A 410 12.17 15.49 17.67
N TYR A 411 13.44 15.12 17.83
CA TYR A 411 14.01 14.76 19.12
C TYR A 411 15.48 15.19 19.21
N THR A 412 16.01 15.19 20.42
CA THR A 412 17.45 15.42 20.67
C THR A 412 18.05 14.14 21.23
N ASP A 413 19.13 13.67 20.60
CA ASP A 413 19.82 12.46 21.03
C ASP A 413 20.72 12.69 22.25
N GLU A 414 21.36 11.63 22.74
CA GLU A 414 22.24 11.68 23.92
C GLU A 414 23.49 12.55 23.72
N ARG A 415 23.79 12.92 22.47
CA ARG A 415 24.93 13.79 22.10
C ARG A 415 24.49 15.25 21.91
N GLY A 416 23.25 15.59 22.23
CA GLY A 416 22.71 16.93 22.03
C GLY A 416 22.40 17.27 20.56
N ARG A 417 22.39 16.28 19.66
CA ARG A 417 22.12 16.51 18.23
C ARG A 417 20.62 16.44 17.98
N THR A 418 20.11 17.34 17.15
CA THR A 418 18.68 17.38 16.82
C THR A 418 18.41 16.50 15.61
N HIS A 419 17.28 15.80 15.64
CA HIS A 419 16.82 14.89 14.60
C HIS A 419 15.40 15.27 14.14
N GLU A 420 15.06 14.99 12.89
CA GLU A 420 13.70 15.06 12.36
C GLU A 420 13.33 13.74 11.68
N VAL A 421 12.22 13.15 12.12
CA VAL A 421 11.73 11.85 11.65
C VAL A 421 10.45 12.06 10.86
N TRP A 422 10.39 11.52 9.65
CA TRP A 422 9.17 11.38 8.84
C TRP A 422 8.90 9.90 8.55
N PHE A 423 7.65 9.50 8.71
CA PHE A 423 7.26 8.09 8.59
C PHE A 423 5.80 7.98 8.14
N GLU A 424 5.25 6.77 8.13
CA GLU A 424 3.84 6.47 7.86
C GLU A 424 3.18 5.86 9.10
N ASP A 425 1.89 6.10 9.27
CA ASP A 425 1.09 5.45 10.30
C ASP A 425 -0.30 5.11 9.78
N ALA A 426 -1.16 4.61 10.66
CA ALA A 426 -2.54 4.26 10.31
C ALA A 426 -3.30 5.40 9.61
N ARG A 427 -3.06 6.67 10.00
CA ARG A 427 -3.73 7.84 9.40
C ARG A 427 -3.29 8.04 7.96
N SER A 428 -1.98 8.07 7.73
CA SER A 428 -1.43 8.31 6.39
C SER A 428 -1.69 7.14 5.44
N ALA A 429 -1.62 5.90 5.92
CA ALA A 429 -1.99 4.72 5.13
C ALA A 429 -3.45 4.77 4.70
N GLN A 430 -4.35 5.06 5.64
CA GLN A 430 -5.76 5.20 5.34
C GLN A 430 -6.03 6.33 4.34
N ALA A 431 -5.40 7.49 4.48
CA ALA A 431 -5.56 8.60 3.53
C ALA A 431 -5.13 8.21 2.10
N LYS A 432 -4.08 7.39 1.97
CA LYS A 432 -3.64 6.85 0.69
C LYS A 432 -4.64 5.83 0.13
N PHE A 433 -5.22 4.97 0.97
CA PHE A 433 -6.29 4.04 0.56
C PHE A 433 -7.55 4.77 0.10
N ASP A 434 -7.86 5.91 0.73
CA ASP A 434 -8.97 6.76 0.31
C ASP A 434 -8.74 7.35 -1.07
N ILE A 435 -7.52 7.81 -1.36
CA ILE A 435 -7.15 8.28 -2.70
C ILE A 435 -7.25 7.17 -3.75
N VAL A 436 -6.82 5.94 -3.44
CA VAL A 436 -6.95 4.79 -4.35
C VAL A 436 -8.43 4.58 -4.73
N LYS A 437 -9.34 4.70 -3.76
CA LYS A 437 -10.79 4.61 -3.98
C LYS A 437 -11.34 5.81 -4.74
N GLU A 438 -10.93 7.02 -4.37
CA GLU A 438 -11.35 8.28 -4.98
C GLU A 438 -11.03 8.32 -6.49
N TYR A 439 -9.83 7.87 -6.86
CA TYR A 439 -9.41 7.83 -8.26
C TYR A 439 -9.84 6.55 -8.99
N GLY A 440 -10.39 5.55 -8.29
CA GLY A 440 -10.78 4.27 -8.88
C GLY A 440 -9.59 3.52 -9.50
N LEU A 441 -8.44 3.53 -8.81
CA LEU A 441 -7.20 2.94 -9.32
C LEU A 441 -7.25 1.41 -9.29
N ARG A 442 -6.44 0.77 -10.14
CA ARG A 442 -6.33 -0.70 -10.21
C ARG A 442 -5.85 -1.30 -8.89
N GLY A 443 -4.89 -0.66 -8.24
CA GLY A 443 -4.16 -1.29 -7.16
C GLY A 443 -3.14 -0.43 -6.45
N ILE A 444 -2.44 -1.08 -5.51
CA ILE A 444 -1.37 -0.52 -4.69
C ILE A 444 -0.11 -1.34 -4.88
N SER A 445 1.04 -0.68 -5.00
CA SER A 445 2.35 -1.30 -5.19
C SER A 445 3.30 -0.84 -4.07
N TYR A 446 3.69 -1.75 -3.19
CA TYR A 446 4.51 -1.46 -2.02
C TYR A 446 6.00 -1.50 -2.30
N TRP A 447 6.71 -0.46 -1.85
CA TRP A 447 8.17 -0.37 -1.84
C TRP A 447 8.67 -0.15 -0.40
N VAL A 448 9.29 -1.08 0.27
CA VAL A 448 9.62 -2.45 -0.12
C VAL A 448 9.31 -3.34 1.10
N LEU A 449 9.11 -4.64 0.90
CA LEU A 449 8.96 -5.57 2.02
C LEU A 449 10.19 -5.57 2.93
N GLY A 450 10.02 -6.06 4.16
CA GLY A 450 11.07 -6.08 5.18
C GLY A 450 11.03 -4.94 6.20
N TYR A 451 10.11 -3.98 6.05
CA TYR A 451 9.86 -2.92 7.02
C TYR A 451 8.52 -3.13 7.72
N PRO A 452 8.49 -3.61 8.98
CA PRO A 452 7.25 -3.87 9.71
C PRO A 452 6.33 -2.66 9.81
N PHE A 453 5.10 -2.84 9.32
CA PHE A 453 4.02 -1.86 9.40
C PHE A 453 2.66 -2.57 9.53
N PRO A 454 2.36 -3.19 10.69
CA PRO A 454 1.18 -4.06 10.86
C PRO A 454 -0.15 -3.36 10.61
N GLN A 455 -0.25 -2.08 10.94
CA GLN A 455 -1.47 -1.31 10.71
C GLN A 455 -1.80 -1.20 9.22
N ASN A 456 -0.79 -1.14 8.35
CA ASN A 456 -1.01 -1.07 6.90
C ASN A 456 -1.76 -2.29 6.38
N TRP A 457 -1.29 -3.50 6.69
CA TRP A 457 -1.88 -4.74 6.18
C TRP A 457 -3.30 -4.96 6.70
N ARG A 458 -3.52 -4.67 7.97
CA ARG A 458 -4.85 -4.74 8.60
C ARG A 458 -5.82 -3.72 8.00
N LEU A 459 -5.37 -2.48 7.78
CA LEU A 459 -6.20 -1.46 7.12
C LEU A 459 -6.43 -1.79 5.63
N LEU A 460 -5.45 -2.37 4.94
CA LEU A 460 -5.58 -2.79 3.55
C LEU A 460 -6.72 -3.81 3.40
N GLN A 461 -6.73 -4.85 4.25
CA GLN A 461 -7.82 -5.81 4.30
C GLN A 461 -9.13 -5.16 4.73
N ASP A 462 -9.12 -4.25 5.70
CA ASP A 462 -10.34 -3.52 6.11
C ASP A 462 -10.91 -2.61 5.01
N ASN A 463 -10.08 -2.18 4.06
CA ASN A 463 -10.47 -1.25 3.01
C ASN A 463 -10.79 -1.91 1.66
N PHE A 464 -10.22 -3.09 1.39
CA PHE A 464 -10.24 -3.73 0.08
C PHE A 464 -10.39 -5.25 0.17
N ARG A 465 -10.96 -5.85 -0.88
CA ARG A 465 -10.78 -7.27 -1.17
C ARG A 465 -9.57 -7.41 -2.10
N ILE A 466 -8.59 -8.25 -1.74
CA ILE A 466 -7.39 -8.42 -2.56
C ILE A 466 -7.66 -9.53 -3.58
N ARG A 467 -7.41 -9.24 -4.85
CA ARG A 467 -7.55 -10.24 -5.91
C ARG A 467 -6.48 -11.30 -5.75
N LYS A 468 -6.92 -12.56 -5.63
CA LYS A 468 -6.09 -13.76 -5.80
C LYS A 468 -6.28 -14.27 -7.21
N ILE A 469 -5.18 -14.64 -7.86
CA ILE A 469 -5.20 -15.19 -9.22
C ILE A 469 -4.47 -16.54 -9.09
N GLY A 470 -5.21 -17.54 -8.64
CA GLY A 470 -4.73 -18.88 -8.33
C GLY A 470 -5.88 -19.85 -8.18
#